data_AF-A0A661MU10-F1
#
_entry.id   AF-A0A661MU10-F1
#
_cell.length_a   1.000
_cell.length_b   1.000
_cell.length_c   1.000
_cell.angle_alpha   90.00
_cell.angle_beta   90.00
_cell.angle_gamma   90.00
#
_symmetry.space_group_name_H-M   'P 1'
#
loop_
_entity.id
_entity.type
_entity.pdbx_description
1 polymer ?
#
loop_
_entity_poly.entity_id
_entity_poly.type
_entity_poly.pdbx_seq_one_letter_code
_entity_poly.pdbx_strand_id
1 'polypeptide(L)'
;MTEPIVDGASEAPRDMNETAFTHILRRLWKRSPGILAVVFVDSEGEAVDYCCSVDPYEAKVLGAQMGFTTGQLNLAVQKLGFGELHEVIVGSSVRGLTVRRVTDEYSLAVSTVVTEDDHVVSMAIERCVDDLRREAHLDTPLWEPRPKPLEVYVREAVGWKYAPALFCEAEAEWREVETVLGRWQDQDFDDLTCFRIRTRDGDELTLAHDTKFDRWTMITDEW
;
A
#
# COMPACT_ATOMS: atom_id res chain seq x y z
N MET A 1 10.60 -16.52 -23.54
CA MET A 1 11.50 -17.29 -22.65
C MET A 1 11.22 -16.75 -21.27
N THR A 2 10.36 -17.43 -20.53
CA THR A 2 9.82 -16.96 -19.24
C THR A 2 10.81 -17.41 -18.16
N GLU A 3 11.43 -16.47 -17.46
CA GLU A 3 12.26 -16.79 -16.31
C GLU A 3 11.39 -17.45 -15.23
N PRO A 4 11.89 -18.47 -14.53
CA PRO A 4 11.14 -19.13 -13.48
C PRO A 4 10.92 -18.15 -12.32
N ILE A 5 9.70 -18.13 -11.78
CA ILE A 5 9.39 -17.45 -10.52
C ILE A 5 10.28 -18.08 -9.44
N VAL A 6 11.23 -17.30 -8.93
CA VAL A 6 12.14 -17.73 -7.86
C VAL A 6 11.34 -17.77 -6.57
N ASP A 7 11.04 -18.98 -6.11
CA ASP A 7 10.49 -19.24 -4.78
C ASP A 7 11.50 -18.76 -3.73
N GLY A 8 11.15 -17.70 -2.99
CA GLY A 8 12.01 -17.05 -2.00
C GLY A 8 13.14 -16.19 -2.61
N ALA A 9 12.79 -15.11 -3.31
CA ALA A 9 13.77 -14.13 -3.74
C ALA A 9 14.59 -13.64 -2.53
N SER A 10 15.92 -13.83 -2.55
CA SER A 10 16.82 -13.32 -1.52
C SER A 10 17.15 -11.85 -1.78
N GLU A 11 17.26 -11.04 -0.73
CA GLU A 11 17.67 -9.64 -0.87
C GLU A 11 19.06 -9.56 -1.52
N ALA A 12 19.19 -8.76 -2.57
CA ALA A 12 20.47 -8.53 -3.23
C ALA A 12 21.45 -7.83 -2.29
N PRO A 13 22.77 -8.13 -2.37
CA PRO A 13 23.77 -7.44 -1.57
C PRO A 13 23.71 -5.93 -1.79
N ARG A 14 23.52 -5.18 -0.70
CA ARG A 14 23.38 -3.73 -0.76
C ARG A 14 24.72 -3.07 -1.07
N ASP A 15 24.67 -2.03 -1.89
CA ASP A 15 25.77 -1.11 -2.17
C ASP A 15 25.62 0.26 -1.46
N MET A 16 24.59 0.39 -0.62
CA MET A 16 24.33 1.54 0.26
C MET A 16 24.20 1.08 1.70
N ASN A 17 24.64 1.93 2.64
CA ASN A 17 24.43 1.71 4.06
C ASN A 17 22.93 1.64 4.37
N GLU A 18 22.56 0.85 5.38
CA GLU A 18 21.19 0.88 5.88
C GLU A 18 20.87 2.23 6.52
N THR A 19 19.64 2.69 6.31
CA THR A 19 19.10 3.89 6.93
C THR A 19 17.94 3.53 7.86
N ALA A 20 17.35 4.52 8.50
CA ALA A 20 16.14 4.31 9.27
C ALA A 20 14.96 3.80 8.40
N PHE A 21 14.96 4.04 7.09
CA PHE A 21 13.92 3.57 6.18
C PHE A 21 14.08 2.09 5.76
N THR A 22 15.27 1.51 5.89
CA THR A 22 15.57 0.17 5.35
C THR A 22 14.61 -0.89 5.88
N HIS A 23 14.30 -0.86 7.17
CA HIS A 23 13.41 -1.83 7.79
C HIS A 23 11.94 -1.69 7.34
N ILE A 24 11.51 -0.50 6.92
CA ILE A 24 10.17 -0.22 6.38
C ILE A 24 10.08 -0.80 4.97
N LEU A 25 11.03 -0.46 4.10
CA LEU A 25 11.07 -0.95 2.71
C LEU A 25 11.21 -2.48 2.65
N ARG A 26 12.08 -3.05 3.49
CA ARG A 26 12.28 -4.50 3.60
C ARG A 26 11.03 -5.22 4.10
N ARG A 27 10.19 -4.57 4.90
CA ARG A 27 8.91 -5.15 5.35
C ARG A 27 7.93 -5.27 4.18
N LEU A 28 7.79 -4.22 3.36
CA LEU A 28 6.98 -4.25 2.14
C LEU A 28 7.48 -5.35 1.19
N TRP A 29 8.79 -5.36 0.91
CA TRP A 29 9.42 -6.31 0.00
C TRP A 29 9.25 -7.77 0.46
N LYS A 30 9.51 -8.09 1.74
CA LYS A 30 9.39 -9.46 2.26
C LYS A 30 7.96 -9.99 2.29
N ARG A 31 6.97 -9.11 2.54
CA ARG A 31 5.56 -9.50 2.70
C ARG A 31 4.82 -9.65 1.38
N SER A 32 5.42 -9.22 0.27
CA SER A 32 4.80 -9.26 -1.05
C SER A 32 5.70 -10.06 -2.00
N PRO A 33 5.50 -11.39 -2.13
CA PRO A 33 6.38 -12.26 -2.93
C PRO A 33 6.53 -11.86 -4.40
N GLY A 34 5.64 -11.02 -4.92
CA GLY A 34 5.71 -10.47 -6.28
C GLY A 34 6.58 -9.21 -6.42
N ILE A 35 7.05 -8.59 -5.34
CA ILE A 35 7.85 -7.36 -5.41
C ILE A 35 9.33 -7.70 -5.67
N LEU A 36 9.87 -7.15 -6.76
CA LEU A 36 11.26 -7.29 -7.16
C LEU A 36 12.16 -6.17 -6.61
N ALA A 37 11.62 -4.96 -6.53
CA ALA A 37 12.34 -3.80 -6.02
C ALA A 37 11.37 -2.80 -5.39
N VAL A 38 11.80 -2.21 -4.27
CA VAL A 38 11.17 -1.07 -3.60
C VAL A 38 12.25 -0.01 -3.44
N VAL A 39 12.03 1.18 -3.96
CA VAL A 39 13.04 2.25 -3.99
C VAL A 39 12.39 3.55 -3.53
N PHE A 40 12.88 4.08 -2.42
CA PHE A 40 12.49 5.39 -1.92
C PHE A 40 13.43 6.43 -2.53
N VAL A 41 12.86 7.38 -3.25
CA VAL A 41 13.60 8.40 -4.01
C VAL A 41 13.17 9.80 -3.65
N ASP A 42 14.08 10.76 -3.79
CA ASP A 42 13.77 12.18 -3.67
C ASP A 42 13.31 12.80 -5.00
N SER A 43 13.11 14.12 -5.02
CA SER A 43 12.64 14.90 -6.16
C SER A 43 13.67 15.02 -7.29
N GLU A 44 14.94 14.79 -7.01
CA GLU A 44 16.02 14.75 -8.02
C GLU A 44 16.19 13.34 -8.62
N GLY A 45 15.49 12.36 -8.07
CA GLY A 45 15.56 10.96 -8.47
C GLY A 45 16.73 10.22 -7.83
N GLU A 46 17.37 10.79 -6.80
CA GLU A 46 18.38 10.07 -6.02
C GLU A 46 17.71 9.04 -5.12
N ALA A 47 18.30 7.85 -5.06
CA ALA A 47 17.84 6.82 -4.14
C ALA A 47 18.20 7.20 -2.71
N VAL A 48 17.19 7.45 -1.88
CA VAL A 48 17.34 7.67 -0.44
C VAL A 48 17.61 6.33 0.26
N ASP A 49 16.82 5.30 -0.10
CA ASP A 49 17.00 3.93 0.36
C ASP A 49 16.27 2.96 -0.60
N TYR A 50 16.56 1.67 -0.54
CA TYR A 50 15.91 0.65 -1.36
C TYR A 50 15.88 -0.72 -0.67
N CYS A 51 15.10 -1.66 -1.19
CA CYS A 51 15.21 -3.09 -0.91
C CYS A 51 14.82 -3.84 -2.19
N CYS A 52 15.62 -4.81 -2.63
CA CYS A 52 15.39 -5.48 -3.92
C CYS A 52 15.99 -6.89 -3.97
N SER A 53 15.49 -7.69 -4.91
CA SER A 53 16.05 -8.99 -5.30
C SER A 53 16.76 -8.96 -6.65
N VAL A 54 16.76 -7.82 -7.31
CA VAL A 54 17.44 -7.57 -8.59
C VAL A 54 18.77 -6.86 -8.35
N ASP A 55 19.50 -6.56 -9.42
CA ASP A 55 20.73 -5.79 -9.33
C ASP A 55 20.45 -4.40 -8.67
N PRO A 56 21.19 -4.01 -7.61
CA PRO A 56 20.96 -2.73 -6.93
C PRO A 56 21.13 -1.50 -7.80
N TYR A 57 22.03 -1.54 -8.79
CA TYR A 57 22.17 -0.45 -9.75
C TYR A 57 20.93 -0.33 -10.62
N GLU A 58 20.40 -1.45 -11.13
CA GLU A 58 19.13 -1.46 -11.87
C GLU A 58 17.94 -0.94 -11.03
N ALA A 59 17.85 -1.35 -9.76
CA ALA A 59 16.80 -0.86 -8.86
C ALA A 59 16.89 0.67 -8.70
N LYS A 60 18.08 1.22 -8.45
CA LYS A 60 18.27 2.67 -8.32
C LYS A 60 17.96 3.41 -9.62
N VAL A 61 18.35 2.87 -10.77
CA VAL A 61 18.00 3.43 -12.09
C VAL A 61 16.48 3.47 -12.28
N LEU A 62 15.79 2.40 -11.90
CA LEU A 62 14.33 2.34 -11.93
C LEU A 62 13.71 3.43 -11.06
N GLY A 63 14.16 3.58 -9.81
CA GLY A 63 13.72 4.66 -8.93
C GLY A 63 13.91 6.04 -9.55
N ALA A 64 15.12 6.33 -10.05
CA ALA A 64 15.46 7.61 -10.65
C ALA A 64 14.61 7.93 -11.89
N GLN A 65 14.50 6.99 -12.83
CA GLN A 65 13.74 7.18 -14.08
C GLN A 65 12.26 7.38 -13.78
N MET A 66 11.72 6.59 -12.86
CA MET A 66 10.30 6.64 -12.52
C MET A 66 9.95 7.87 -11.67
N GLY A 67 10.82 8.31 -10.76
CA GLY A 67 10.68 9.58 -10.03
C GLY A 67 10.66 10.77 -10.99
N PHE A 68 11.64 10.86 -11.90
CA PHE A 68 11.70 11.92 -12.91
C PHE A 68 10.45 11.93 -13.81
N THR A 69 10.05 10.76 -14.32
CA THR A 69 8.86 10.62 -15.17
C THR A 69 7.59 11.06 -14.45
N THR A 70 7.43 10.68 -13.18
CA THR A 70 6.30 11.10 -12.34
C THR A 70 6.27 12.60 -12.13
N GLY A 71 7.42 13.24 -11.90
CA GLY A 71 7.51 14.70 -11.82
C GLY A 71 7.08 15.40 -13.11
N GLN A 72 7.51 14.91 -14.28
CA GLN A 72 7.09 15.47 -15.57
C GLN A 72 5.59 15.27 -15.83
N LEU A 73 5.05 14.09 -15.48
CA LEU A 73 3.62 13.81 -15.59
C LEU A 73 2.80 14.73 -14.66
N ASN A 74 3.26 14.97 -13.42
CA ASN A 74 2.56 15.87 -12.50
C ASN A 74 2.44 17.28 -13.09
N LEU A 75 3.53 17.82 -13.64
CA LEU A 75 3.51 19.13 -14.31
C LEU A 75 2.53 19.17 -15.49
N ALA A 76 2.40 18.07 -16.24
CA ALA A 76 1.44 17.99 -17.34
C ALA A 76 -0.01 17.93 -16.83
N VAL A 77 -0.29 17.12 -15.82
CA VAL A 77 -1.61 16.98 -15.17
C VAL A 77 -2.08 18.33 -14.60
N GLN A 78 -1.19 19.05 -13.89
CA GLN A 78 -1.46 20.39 -13.37
C GLN A 78 -1.78 21.39 -14.49
N LYS A 79 -0.99 21.41 -15.58
CA LYS A 79 -1.23 22.29 -16.74
C LYS A 79 -2.57 22.02 -17.42
N LEU A 80 -3.04 20.78 -17.40
CA LEU A 80 -4.33 20.38 -17.94
C LEU A 80 -5.50 20.62 -16.98
N GLY A 81 -5.24 21.04 -15.74
CA GLY A 81 -6.25 21.32 -14.73
C GLY A 81 -6.86 20.07 -14.09
N PHE A 82 -6.17 18.93 -14.14
CA PHE A 82 -6.63 17.67 -13.53
C PHE A 82 -6.26 17.52 -12.05
N GLY A 83 -5.73 18.58 -11.43
CA GLY A 83 -5.27 18.57 -10.06
C GLY A 83 -3.82 18.08 -9.96
N GLU A 84 -3.55 17.28 -8.94
CA GLU A 84 -2.23 16.75 -8.64
C GLU A 84 -2.19 15.25 -8.91
N LEU A 85 -1.10 14.79 -9.51
CA LEU A 85 -0.84 13.38 -9.70
C LEU A 85 -0.62 12.73 -8.33
N HIS A 86 -1.29 11.62 -8.06
CA HIS A 86 -1.18 10.89 -6.79
C HIS A 86 -0.29 9.66 -6.90
N GLU A 87 -0.48 8.91 -7.99
CA GLU A 87 0.15 7.64 -8.27
C GLU A 87 0.27 7.44 -9.79
N VAL A 88 1.30 6.72 -10.21
CA VAL A 88 1.47 6.22 -11.58
C VAL A 88 1.57 4.71 -11.55
N ILE A 89 0.71 4.02 -12.29
CA ILE A 89 0.77 2.57 -12.47
C ILE A 89 1.04 2.27 -13.95
N VAL A 90 2.05 1.46 -14.21
CA VAL A 90 2.42 0.99 -15.55
C VAL A 90 2.37 -0.54 -15.56
N GLY A 91 1.33 -1.08 -16.20
CA GLY A 91 1.21 -2.51 -16.45
C GLY A 91 1.93 -2.92 -17.74
N SER A 92 2.62 -4.05 -17.71
CA SER A 92 3.17 -4.69 -18.92
C SER A 92 3.00 -6.21 -18.84
N SER A 93 3.29 -6.91 -19.94
CA SER A 93 3.26 -8.38 -19.97
C SER A 93 4.44 -9.04 -19.24
N VAL A 94 5.38 -8.27 -18.69
CA VAL A 94 6.61 -8.80 -18.06
C VAL A 94 6.77 -8.32 -16.62
N ARG A 95 6.44 -7.05 -16.34
CA ARG A 95 6.53 -6.44 -15.00
C ARG A 95 5.42 -5.42 -14.79
N GLY A 96 5.02 -5.25 -13.53
CA GLY A 96 4.28 -4.08 -13.06
C GLY A 96 5.25 -3.04 -12.50
N LEU A 97 4.92 -1.76 -12.69
CA LEU A 97 5.59 -0.64 -12.03
C LEU A 97 4.55 0.25 -11.38
N THR A 98 4.76 0.58 -10.12
CA THR A 98 3.95 1.54 -9.38
C THR A 98 4.85 2.61 -8.81
N VAL A 99 4.51 3.87 -9.03
CA VAL A 99 5.16 5.02 -8.39
C VAL A 99 4.14 5.74 -7.57
N ARG A 100 4.31 5.66 -6.26
CA ARG A 100 3.42 6.30 -5.31
C ARG A 100 4.12 7.50 -4.70
N ARG A 101 3.55 8.70 -4.87
CA ARG A 101 4.14 9.93 -4.30
C ARG A 101 4.01 9.93 -2.78
N VAL A 102 5.13 10.09 -2.08
CA VAL A 102 5.15 10.20 -0.62
C VAL A 102 4.90 11.67 -0.23
N THR A 103 5.56 12.61 -0.86
CA THR A 103 5.28 14.05 -0.75
C THR A 103 5.52 14.72 -2.11
N ASP A 104 5.62 16.05 -2.13
CA ASP A 104 6.13 16.77 -3.29
C ASP A 104 7.62 16.48 -3.55
N GLU A 105 8.37 16.13 -2.49
CA GLU A 105 9.82 15.93 -2.52
C GLU A 105 10.25 14.47 -2.56
N TYR A 106 9.33 13.52 -2.36
CA TYR A 106 9.66 12.11 -2.25
C TYR A 106 8.64 11.20 -2.93
N SER A 107 9.13 10.09 -3.48
CA SER A 107 8.31 9.06 -4.12
C SER A 107 8.80 7.65 -3.76
N LEU A 108 7.89 6.69 -3.79
CA LEU A 108 8.16 5.27 -3.64
C LEU A 108 7.94 4.59 -4.98
N ALA A 109 9.01 4.08 -5.59
CA ALA A 109 8.94 3.28 -6.81
C ALA A 109 8.97 1.79 -6.45
N VAL A 110 8.03 1.03 -6.99
CA VAL A 110 7.87 -0.41 -6.75
C VAL A 110 7.82 -1.12 -8.09
N SER A 111 8.64 -2.16 -8.23
CA SER A 111 8.59 -3.07 -9.37
C SER A 111 8.11 -4.44 -8.92
N THR A 112 7.17 -5.00 -9.68
CA THR A 112 6.59 -6.31 -9.42
C THR A 112 6.75 -7.24 -10.61
N VAL A 113 6.70 -8.55 -10.36
CA VAL A 113 6.32 -9.52 -11.40
C VAL A 113 4.85 -9.29 -11.78
N VAL A 114 4.44 -9.78 -12.95
CA VAL A 114 3.01 -9.75 -13.31
C VAL A 114 2.24 -10.66 -12.37
N THR A 115 1.29 -10.10 -11.61
CA THR A 115 0.40 -10.84 -10.71
C THR A 115 -1.06 -10.50 -11.02
N GLU A 116 -1.98 -11.42 -10.70
CA GLU A 116 -3.42 -11.19 -10.88
C GLU A 116 -4.05 -10.40 -9.71
N ASP A 117 -3.38 -10.34 -8.55
CA ASP A 117 -3.86 -9.67 -7.33
C ASP A 117 -3.08 -8.36 -7.04
N ASP A 118 -3.44 -7.30 -7.76
CA ASP A 118 -2.83 -5.97 -7.60
C ASP A 118 -3.30 -5.26 -6.32
N HIS A 119 -4.45 -5.62 -5.76
CA HIS A 119 -5.07 -4.87 -4.66
C HIS A 119 -4.30 -5.00 -3.35
N VAL A 120 -3.87 -6.21 -2.99
CA VAL A 120 -3.10 -6.46 -1.77
C VAL A 120 -1.77 -5.70 -1.81
N VAL A 121 -1.11 -5.68 -2.98
CA VAL A 121 0.14 -4.95 -3.18
C VAL A 121 -0.08 -3.44 -3.05
N SER A 122 -1.12 -2.89 -3.66
CA SER A 122 -1.48 -1.47 -3.50
C SER A 122 -1.72 -1.09 -2.04
N MET A 123 -2.47 -1.90 -1.28
CA MET A 123 -2.67 -1.65 0.15
C MET A 123 -1.36 -1.68 0.95
N ALA A 124 -0.46 -2.60 0.61
CA ALA A 124 0.85 -2.70 1.25
C ALA A 124 1.74 -1.49 0.91
N ILE A 125 1.67 -0.98 -0.32
CA ILE A 125 2.34 0.25 -0.77
C ILE A 125 1.82 1.45 0.03
N GLU A 126 0.51 1.64 0.17
CA GLU A 126 -0.06 2.75 0.95
C GLU A 126 0.42 2.74 2.41
N ARG A 127 0.41 1.56 3.06
CA ARG A 127 0.95 1.43 4.42
C ARG A 127 2.43 1.76 4.49
N CYS A 128 3.21 1.35 3.49
CA CYS A 128 4.63 1.67 3.41
C CYS A 128 4.83 3.19 3.31
N VAL A 129 4.02 3.89 2.51
CA VAL A 129 4.06 5.35 2.39
C VAL A 129 3.71 6.03 3.72
N ASP A 130 2.68 5.56 4.43
CA ASP A 130 2.31 6.06 5.76
C ASP A 130 3.45 5.87 6.78
N ASP A 131 4.11 4.71 6.76
CA ASP A 131 5.27 4.42 7.63
C ASP A 131 6.49 5.30 7.26
N LEU A 132 6.77 5.51 5.96
CA LEU A 132 7.86 6.38 5.50
C LEU A 132 7.66 7.84 5.94
N ARG A 133 6.43 8.36 5.80
CA ARG A 133 6.11 9.72 6.25
C ARG A 133 6.31 9.87 7.75
N ARG A 134 5.88 8.89 8.53
CA ARG A 134 6.05 8.93 9.99
C ARG A 134 7.53 8.92 10.38
N GLU A 135 8.32 8.06 9.77
CA GLU A 135 9.76 7.96 10.02
C GLU A 135 10.48 9.25 9.65
N ALA A 136 10.10 9.88 8.54
CA ALA A 136 10.67 11.14 8.07
C ALA A 136 10.05 12.39 8.71
N HIS A 137 9.07 12.25 9.62
CA HIS A 137 8.28 13.34 10.19
C HIS A 137 7.64 14.26 9.12
N LEU A 138 7.14 13.67 8.04
CA LEU A 138 6.49 14.36 6.93
C LEU A 138 4.97 14.37 7.09
N ASP A 139 4.35 15.50 6.78
CA ASP A 139 2.90 15.63 6.75
C ASP A 139 2.30 14.96 5.50
N THR A 140 1.06 14.49 5.64
CA THR A 140 0.25 14.01 4.51
C THR A 140 -0.08 15.19 3.58
N PRO A 141 0.29 15.13 2.29
CA PRO A 141 -0.01 16.21 1.34
C PRO A 141 -1.51 16.47 1.18
N LEU A 142 -1.88 17.73 0.94
CA LEU A 142 -3.29 18.13 0.77
C LEU A 142 -3.95 17.52 -0.47
N TRP A 143 -3.14 17.22 -1.48
CA TRP A 143 -3.60 16.65 -2.74
C TRP A 143 -3.85 15.15 -2.67
N GLU A 144 -3.42 14.51 -1.60
CA GLU A 144 -3.66 13.10 -1.43
C GLU A 144 -5.15 12.85 -1.28
N PRO A 145 -5.73 11.92 -2.06
CA PRO A 145 -7.08 11.46 -1.83
C PRO A 145 -7.15 10.99 -0.38
N ARG A 146 -7.89 11.70 0.44
CA ARG A 146 -8.24 11.19 1.75
C ARG A 146 -9.25 10.09 1.47
N PRO A 147 -8.93 8.80 1.68
CA PRO A 147 -9.97 7.78 1.64
C PRO A 147 -11.03 8.27 2.61
N LYS A 148 -12.26 8.42 2.11
CA LYS A 148 -13.34 8.82 2.99
C LYS A 148 -13.41 7.73 4.08
N PRO A 149 -13.25 8.09 5.36
CA PRO A 149 -13.04 7.09 6.39
C PRO A 149 -14.23 6.13 6.42
N LEU A 150 -13.93 4.84 6.49
CA LEU A 150 -14.94 3.89 6.88
C LEU A 150 -15.17 4.10 8.37
N GLU A 151 -16.30 4.68 8.72
CA GLU A 151 -16.67 4.83 10.12
C GLU A 151 -17.30 3.53 10.60
N VAL A 152 -16.83 3.00 11.73
CA VAL A 152 -17.31 1.74 12.27
C VAL A 152 -17.62 1.91 13.76
N TYR A 153 -18.87 1.69 14.14
CA TYR A 153 -19.22 1.52 15.55
C TYR A 153 -18.98 0.07 15.94
N VAL A 154 -18.25 -0.11 17.04
CA VAL A 154 -17.98 -1.42 17.61
C VAL A 154 -18.90 -1.69 18.81
N ARG A 155 -19.17 -2.96 19.05
CA ARG A 155 -19.88 -3.48 20.23
C ARG A 155 -18.98 -4.43 21.00
N GLU A 156 -19.32 -4.64 22.27
CA GLU A 156 -18.74 -5.75 23.03
C GLU A 156 -19.04 -7.08 22.35
N ALA A 157 -18.08 -8.01 22.42
CA ALA A 157 -18.17 -9.31 21.78
C ALA A 157 -17.82 -10.42 22.79
N VAL A 158 -18.46 -11.57 22.63
CA VAL A 158 -18.10 -12.75 23.44
C VAL A 158 -16.86 -13.40 22.81
N GLY A 159 -15.78 -13.52 23.59
CA GLY A 159 -14.53 -14.15 23.16
C GLY A 159 -13.56 -13.23 22.42
N TRP A 160 -13.95 -11.98 22.09
CA TRP A 160 -13.09 -10.98 21.47
C TRP A 160 -13.20 -9.64 22.20
N LYS A 161 -12.19 -8.78 22.03
CA LYS A 161 -12.18 -7.45 22.65
C LYS A 161 -13.33 -6.56 22.15
N TYR A 162 -13.68 -6.68 20.87
CA TYR A 162 -14.76 -5.94 20.22
C TYR A 162 -15.18 -6.65 18.93
N ALA A 163 -16.33 -6.26 18.39
CA ALA A 163 -16.82 -6.64 17.07
C ALA A 163 -17.51 -5.45 16.39
N PRO A 164 -17.50 -5.34 15.05
CA PRO A 164 -18.25 -4.30 14.35
C PRO A 164 -19.76 -4.49 14.53
N ALA A 165 -20.48 -3.38 14.67
CA ALA A 165 -21.93 -3.33 14.85
C ALA A 165 -22.63 -2.54 13.74
N LEU A 166 -22.06 -1.39 13.36
CA LEU A 166 -22.52 -0.53 12.28
C LEU A 166 -21.32 -0.03 11.50
N PHE A 167 -21.48 0.21 10.21
CA PHE A 167 -20.46 0.90 9.43
C PHE A 167 -21.07 1.82 8.37
N CYS A 168 -20.33 2.84 7.98
CA CYS A 168 -20.70 3.78 6.94
C CYS A 168 -19.47 4.11 6.09
N GLU A 169 -19.64 4.05 4.78
CA GLU A 169 -18.68 4.62 3.84
C GLU A 169 -19.08 6.07 3.59
N ALA A 170 -18.18 7.03 3.79
CA ALA A 170 -18.18 8.20 2.92
C ALA A 170 -19.42 9.14 2.93
N GLU A 171 -20.09 9.32 4.07
CA GLU A 171 -21.39 10.01 4.23
C GLU A 171 -22.61 9.24 3.69
N ALA A 172 -22.44 7.95 3.37
CA ALA A 172 -23.55 7.06 3.00
C ALA A 172 -24.45 6.72 4.20
N GLU A 173 -25.50 5.95 3.94
CA GLU A 173 -26.34 5.42 5.00
C GLU A 173 -25.57 4.38 5.85
N TRP A 174 -25.84 4.38 7.15
CA TRP A 174 -25.28 3.40 8.08
C TRP A 174 -25.84 2.01 7.79
N ARG A 175 -24.94 1.03 7.71
CA ARG A 175 -25.27 -0.39 7.47
C ARG A 175 -25.10 -1.18 8.75
N GLU A 176 -26.12 -1.95 9.10
CA GLU A 176 -26.12 -2.83 10.29
C GLU A 176 -25.38 -4.14 10.03
N VAL A 177 -24.47 -4.49 10.93
CA VAL A 177 -23.86 -5.82 10.99
C VAL A 177 -24.79 -6.78 11.73
N GLU A 178 -25.48 -7.62 10.97
CA GLU A 178 -26.35 -8.66 11.52
C GLU A 178 -25.51 -9.70 12.27
N THR A 179 -24.50 -10.25 11.61
CA THR A 179 -23.65 -11.30 12.19
C THR A 179 -22.18 -11.12 11.80
N VAL A 180 -21.27 -11.37 12.75
CA VAL A 180 -19.84 -11.54 12.46
C VAL A 180 -19.61 -13.03 12.22
N LEU A 181 -19.33 -13.39 10.98
CA LEU A 181 -19.13 -14.77 10.52
C LEU A 181 -17.75 -15.30 10.94
N GLY A 182 -16.75 -14.42 11.02
CA GLY A 182 -15.41 -14.79 11.42
C GLY A 182 -14.56 -13.58 11.79
N ARG A 183 -13.50 -13.85 12.55
CA ARG A 183 -12.45 -12.89 12.92
C ARG A 183 -11.10 -13.56 12.78
N TRP A 184 -10.15 -12.88 12.14
CA TRP A 184 -8.76 -13.30 12.09
C TRP A 184 -7.83 -12.10 12.23
N GLN A 185 -6.59 -12.39 12.57
CA GLN A 185 -5.50 -11.43 12.46
C GLN A 185 -4.84 -11.70 11.12
N ASP A 186 -4.61 -10.64 10.35
CA ASP A 186 -3.96 -10.78 9.06
C ASP A 186 -2.55 -11.37 9.27
N GLN A 187 -2.21 -12.38 8.47
CA GLN A 187 -0.92 -13.08 8.63
C GLN A 187 0.25 -12.19 8.20
N ASP A 188 -0.02 -11.26 7.29
CA ASP A 188 0.95 -10.32 6.76
C ASP A 188 0.95 -9.02 7.55
N PHE A 189 -0.03 -8.76 8.42
CA PHE A 189 -0.10 -7.52 9.21
C PHE A 189 -0.57 -7.77 10.65
N ASP A 190 0.39 -7.85 11.58
CA ASP A 190 0.12 -8.05 13.02
C ASP A 190 -0.87 -7.02 13.60
N ASP A 191 -0.90 -5.78 13.09
CA ASP A 191 -1.80 -4.75 13.61
C ASP A 191 -3.19 -4.75 12.93
N LEU A 192 -3.40 -5.61 11.93
CA LEU A 192 -4.64 -5.68 11.17
C LEU A 192 -5.54 -6.82 11.66
N THR A 193 -6.67 -6.46 12.25
CA THR A 193 -7.72 -7.42 12.64
C THR A 193 -8.85 -7.36 11.62
N CYS A 194 -9.11 -8.49 10.96
CA CYS A 194 -10.15 -8.62 9.95
C CYS A 194 -11.39 -9.32 10.51
N PHE A 195 -12.56 -8.86 10.07
CA PHE A 195 -13.87 -9.37 10.43
C PHE A 195 -14.66 -9.68 9.16
N ARG A 196 -14.99 -10.95 8.93
CA ARG A 196 -15.97 -11.31 7.91
C ARG A 196 -17.35 -11.10 8.52
N ILE A 197 -18.15 -10.27 7.88
CA ILE A 197 -19.47 -9.88 8.38
C ILE A 197 -20.55 -10.21 7.36
N ARG A 198 -21.77 -10.37 7.85
CA ARG A 198 -23.00 -10.33 7.07
C ARG A 198 -23.81 -9.10 7.50
N THR A 199 -24.21 -8.29 6.54
CA THR A 199 -25.08 -7.14 6.77
C THR A 199 -26.55 -7.57 6.84
N ARG A 200 -27.40 -6.72 7.40
CA ARG A 200 -28.85 -6.99 7.46
C ARG A 200 -29.52 -7.10 6.07
N ASP A 201 -28.92 -6.47 5.07
CA ASP A 201 -29.36 -6.53 3.68
C ASP A 201 -28.92 -7.84 2.98
N GLY A 202 -28.13 -8.67 3.67
CA GLY A 202 -27.68 -9.98 3.21
C GLY A 202 -26.28 -10.00 2.58
N ASP A 203 -25.61 -8.86 2.46
CA ASP A 203 -24.27 -8.78 1.87
C ASP A 203 -23.21 -9.35 2.80
N GLU A 204 -22.26 -10.09 2.25
CA GLU A 204 -21.08 -10.55 2.95
C GLU A 204 -19.84 -9.81 2.49
N LEU A 205 -19.09 -9.26 3.45
CA LEU A 205 -17.89 -8.47 3.17
C LEU A 205 -16.92 -8.54 4.33
N THR A 206 -15.70 -8.08 4.09
CA THR A 206 -14.65 -8.05 5.11
C THR A 206 -14.39 -6.63 5.56
N LEU A 207 -14.45 -6.40 6.87
CA LEU A 207 -14.00 -5.17 7.51
C LEU A 207 -12.64 -5.42 8.16
N ALA A 208 -11.64 -4.63 7.80
CA ALA A 208 -10.30 -4.69 8.37
C ALA A 208 -10.07 -3.49 9.28
N HIS A 209 -9.64 -3.75 10.52
CA HIS A 209 -9.28 -2.73 11.49
C HIS A 209 -7.77 -2.71 11.70
N ASP A 210 -7.11 -1.64 11.26
CA ASP A 210 -5.73 -1.36 11.61
C ASP A 210 -5.69 -0.77 13.02
N THR A 211 -5.40 -1.63 14.00
CA THR A 211 -5.41 -1.28 15.42
C THR A 211 -4.31 -0.33 15.83
N LYS A 212 -3.26 -0.18 15.02
CA LYS A 212 -2.17 0.76 15.27
C LYS A 212 -2.57 2.18 14.89
N PHE A 213 -3.37 2.34 13.84
CA PHE A 213 -3.82 3.64 13.35
C PHE A 213 -5.28 3.95 13.65
N ASP A 214 -5.99 3.03 14.32
CA ASP A 214 -7.42 3.11 14.59
C ASP A 214 -8.24 3.39 13.30
N ARG A 215 -7.82 2.74 12.20
CA ARG A 215 -8.37 2.96 10.86
C ARG A 215 -9.09 1.72 10.36
N TRP A 216 -10.30 1.91 9.86
CA TRP A 216 -11.09 0.84 9.25
C TRP A 216 -11.05 0.92 7.72
N THR A 217 -11.11 -0.24 7.08
CA THR A 217 -11.18 -0.37 5.62
C THR A 217 -12.09 -1.53 5.26
N MET A 218 -12.83 -1.38 4.17
CA MET A 218 -13.65 -2.44 3.60
C MET A 218 -12.86 -3.15 2.51
N ILE A 219 -12.81 -4.48 2.57
CA ILE A 219 -12.19 -5.34 1.55
C ILE A 219 -13.34 -6.02 0.82
N THR A 220 -13.52 -5.67 -0.45
CA THR A 220 -14.49 -6.30 -1.35
C THR A 220 -13.81 -7.45 -2.07
N ASP A 221 -14.16 -8.69 -1.73
CA ASP A 221 -13.69 -9.85 -2.50
C ASP A 221 -14.49 -9.91 -3.81
N GLU A 222 -13.90 -9.49 -4.93
CA GLU A 222 -14.27 -10.06 -6.22
C GLU A 222 -13.39 -11.31 -6.41
N TRP A 223 -14.02 -12.49 -6.32
CA TRP A 223 -13.40 -13.80 -6.52
C TRP A 223 -13.25 -14.13 -8.01
#